data_AF-A0A9P6RH61-F1
#
_entry.id   AF-A0A9P6RH61-F1
#
_cell.length_a   1.000
_cell.length_b   1.000
_cell.length_c   1.000
_cell.angle_alpha   90.00
_cell.angle_beta   90.00
_cell.angle_gamma   90.00
#
_symmetry.space_group_name_H-M   'P 1'
#
loop_
_entity.id
_entity.type
_entity.pdbx_description
1 polymer ?
#
loop_
_entity_poly.entity_id
_entity_poly.type
_entity_poly.pdbx_seq_one_letter_code
_entity_poly.pdbx_strand_id
1 'polypeptide(L)'
;MPPSSISTSTAKPKAATTQRTTVDRLNEHHRKIAALEVSEAALLHLLRIQSKDGAPMFDASLSKQAYRARLFDIRKKIYNLAIDHGFLIGYLRADDEHLATVHNLPVYHAMLKRLEQLHREERAYLLELGATGAWNKYHIENTCYLIKKVMQYLEYYPNQSWRKCRKHQ
;
A
#
# COMPACT_ATOMS: atom_id res chain seq x y z
N MET A 1 -2.39 -51.70 42.82
CA MET A 1 -1.81 -50.33 42.93
C MET A 1 -1.61 -49.81 41.52
N PRO A 2 -1.92 -48.52 41.25
CA PRO A 2 -2.45 -48.06 39.97
C PRO A 2 -1.36 -47.80 38.91
N PRO A 3 -1.73 -47.80 37.61
CA PRO A 3 -0.82 -47.48 36.51
C PRO A 3 -0.53 -45.99 36.46
N SER A 4 0.75 -45.66 36.23
CA SER A 4 1.26 -44.31 36.03
C SER A 4 0.59 -43.64 34.82
N SER A 5 -0.07 -42.52 35.06
CA SER A 5 -0.70 -41.68 34.06
C SER A 5 0.35 -41.05 33.14
N ILE A 6 0.25 -41.32 31.84
CA ILE A 6 0.96 -40.57 30.80
C ILE A 6 0.25 -39.21 30.67
N SER A 7 0.88 -38.16 31.20
CA SER A 7 0.46 -36.78 30.97
C SER A 7 1.02 -36.29 29.63
N THR A 8 0.36 -36.60 28.53
CA THR A 8 0.55 -35.90 27.25
C THR A 8 -0.08 -34.51 27.35
N SER A 9 0.71 -33.52 27.76
CA SER A 9 0.35 -32.10 27.70
C SER A 9 0.43 -31.61 26.24
N THR A 10 -0.71 -31.62 25.54
CA THR A 10 -0.88 -31.03 24.21
C THR A 10 -1.07 -29.52 24.30
N ALA A 11 0.01 -28.79 24.62
CA ALA A 11 0.03 -27.33 24.54
C ALA A 11 0.36 -26.87 23.11
N LYS A 12 -0.59 -26.99 22.16
CA LYS A 12 -0.49 -26.41 20.79
C LYS A 12 -1.76 -25.76 20.15
N PRO A 13 -2.94 -25.61 20.78
CA PRO A 13 -4.10 -25.05 20.08
C PRO A 13 -4.15 -23.50 19.99
N LYS A 14 -3.49 -22.77 20.89
CA LYS A 14 -3.57 -21.30 20.93
C LYS A 14 -2.84 -20.60 19.77
N ALA A 15 -1.62 -21.03 19.45
CA ALA A 15 -0.82 -20.42 18.38
C ALA A 15 -1.46 -20.61 16.99
N ALA A 16 -1.98 -21.80 16.70
CA ALA A 16 -2.67 -22.09 15.43
C ALA A 16 -3.94 -21.25 15.24
N THR A 17 -4.67 -20.96 16.32
CA THR A 17 -5.89 -20.13 16.28
C THR A 17 -5.56 -18.65 16.06
N THR A 18 -4.50 -18.14 16.69
CA THR A 18 -4.00 -16.77 16.49
C THR A 18 -3.49 -16.57 15.07
N GLN A 19 -2.69 -17.50 14.54
CA GLN A 19 -2.17 -17.45 13.17
C GLN A 19 -3.30 -17.42 12.14
N ARG A 20 -4.31 -18.29 12.29
CA ARG A 20 -5.48 -18.32 11.40
C ARG A 20 -6.23 -16.99 11.40
N THR A 21 -6.46 -16.42 12.59
CA THR A 21 -7.15 -15.13 12.73
C THR A 21 -6.37 -13.99 12.08
N THR A 22 -5.04 -13.99 12.19
CA THR A 22 -4.17 -13.01 11.54
C THR A 22 -4.23 -13.13 10.01
N VAL A 23 -4.17 -14.35 9.47
CA VAL A 23 -4.28 -14.61 8.03
C VAL A 23 -5.64 -14.20 7.48
N ASP A 24 -6.73 -14.49 8.20
CA ASP A 24 -8.09 -14.09 7.79
C ASP A 24 -8.23 -12.56 7.69
N ARG A 25 -7.65 -11.82 8.65
CA ARG A 25 -7.62 -10.36 8.64
C ARG A 25 -6.73 -9.79 7.53
N LEU A 26 -5.56 -10.40 7.26
CA LEU A 26 -4.70 -10.04 6.12
C LEU A 26 -5.47 -10.18 4.80
N ASN A 27 -6.18 -11.30 4.62
CA ASN A 27 -6.99 -11.55 3.43
C ASN A 27 -8.18 -10.58 3.30
N GLU A 28 -8.80 -10.18 4.42
CA GLU A 28 -9.80 -9.12 4.42
C GLU A 28 -9.22 -7.79 3.95
N HIS A 29 -8.05 -7.39 4.46
CA HIS A 29 -7.37 -6.16 4.04
C HIS A 29 -7.00 -6.20 2.55
N HIS A 30 -6.48 -7.33 2.06
CA HIS A 30 -6.22 -7.51 0.63
C HIS A 30 -7.46 -7.26 -0.23
N ARG A 31 -8.60 -7.86 0.12
CA ARG A 31 -9.85 -7.67 -0.64
C ARG A 31 -10.32 -6.22 -0.62
N LYS A 32 -10.22 -5.54 0.52
CA LYS A 32 -10.58 -4.11 0.64
C LYS A 32 -9.66 -3.22 -0.17
N ILE A 33 -8.34 -3.48 -0.13
CA ILE A 33 -7.36 -2.76 -0.95
C ILE A 33 -7.67 -2.96 -2.43
N ALA A 34 -7.83 -4.21 -2.88
CA ALA A 34 -8.12 -4.51 -4.29
C ALA A 34 -9.38 -3.80 -4.80
N ALA A 35 -10.46 -3.76 -4.00
CA ALA A 35 -11.67 -3.03 -4.36
C ALA A 35 -11.45 -1.51 -4.51
N LEU A 36 -10.64 -0.93 -3.62
CA LEU A 36 -10.25 0.49 -3.71
C LEU A 36 -9.33 0.74 -4.92
N GLU A 37 -8.45 -0.20 -5.26
CA GLU A 37 -7.55 -0.11 -6.42
C GLU A 37 -8.31 -0.08 -7.75
N VAL A 38 -9.42 -0.80 -7.87
CA VAL A 38 -10.33 -0.69 -9.02
C VAL A 38 -10.87 0.74 -9.15
N SER A 39 -11.27 1.33 -8.03
CA SER A 39 -11.78 2.72 -8.01
C SER A 39 -10.68 3.73 -8.30
N GLU A 40 -9.47 3.51 -7.80
CA GLU A 40 -8.28 4.30 -8.08
C GLU A 40 -7.94 4.27 -9.58
N ALA A 41 -7.92 3.07 -10.18
CA ALA A 41 -7.61 2.89 -11.61
C ALA A 41 -8.62 3.63 -12.50
N ALA A 42 -9.91 3.58 -12.17
CA ALA A 42 -10.94 4.33 -12.89
C ALA A 42 -10.71 5.85 -12.83
N LEU A 43 -10.35 6.40 -11.66
CA LEU A 43 -10.04 7.82 -11.52
C LEU A 43 -8.76 8.20 -12.26
N LEU A 44 -7.72 7.37 -12.20
CA LEU A 44 -6.48 7.60 -12.94
C LEU A 44 -6.69 7.61 -14.45
N HIS A 45 -7.60 6.78 -14.96
CA HIS A 45 -7.99 6.81 -16.36
C HIS A 45 -8.65 8.15 -16.74
N LEU A 46 -9.57 8.66 -15.90
CA LEU A 46 -10.23 9.96 -16.11
C LEU A 46 -9.31 11.18 -16.00
N LEU A 47 -8.18 11.01 -15.31
CA LEU A 47 -7.13 11.99 -15.08
C LEU A 47 -5.93 11.80 -16.03
N ARG A 48 -6.07 10.95 -17.06
CA ARG A 48 -5.04 10.75 -18.07
C ARG A 48 -5.33 11.62 -19.29
N ILE A 49 -4.36 12.42 -19.68
CA ILE A 49 -4.33 13.19 -20.92
C ILE A 49 -3.10 12.79 -21.75
N GLN A 50 -3.02 13.26 -22.99
CA GLN A 50 -1.85 13.09 -23.84
C GLN A 50 -1.08 14.40 -23.93
N SER A 51 0.24 14.33 -23.85
CA SER A 51 1.12 15.46 -24.17
C SER A 51 1.05 15.80 -25.66
N LYS A 52 1.66 16.92 -26.05
CA LYS A 52 1.83 17.28 -27.47
C LYS A 52 2.61 16.21 -28.25
N ASP A 53 3.51 15.49 -27.58
CA ASP A 53 4.32 14.41 -28.14
C ASP A 53 3.61 13.04 -28.05
N GLY A 54 2.34 12.99 -27.65
CA GLY A 54 1.55 11.76 -27.52
C GLY A 54 1.88 10.91 -26.30
N ALA A 55 2.68 11.42 -25.36
CA ALA A 55 3.03 10.72 -24.13
C ALA A 55 1.92 10.87 -23.08
N PRO A 56 1.58 9.82 -22.32
CA PRO A 56 0.54 9.92 -21.30
C PRO A 56 0.98 10.81 -20.15
N MET A 57 0.15 11.80 -19.83
CA MET A 57 0.35 12.77 -18.75
C MET A 57 -0.82 12.76 -17.77
N PHE A 58 -0.55 13.23 -16.56
CA PHE A 58 -1.58 13.44 -15.54
C PHE A 58 -2.23 14.82 -15.73
N ASP A 59 -3.56 14.84 -15.78
CA ASP A 59 -4.35 16.06 -15.94
C ASP A 59 -4.42 16.83 -14.62
N ALA A 60 -3.55 17.81 -14.49
CA ALA A 60 -3.49 18.71 -13.35
C ALA A 60 -4.30 20.01 -13.55
N SER A 61 -5.25 20.04 -14.50
CA SER A 61 -6.11 21.21 -14.70
C SER A 61 -7.13 21.39 -13.56
N LEU A 62 -7.59 22.64 -13.39
CA LEU A 62 -8.63 22.99 -12.42
C LEU A 62 -9.94 22.23 -12.66
N SER A 63 -10.28 21.95 -13.93
CA SER A 63 -11.50 21.23 -14.31
C SER A 63 -11.60 19.83 -13.69
N LYS A 64 -10.46 19.24 -13.31
CA LYS A 64 -10.38 17.89 -12.74
C LYS A 64 -10.27 17.85 -11.23
N GLN A 65 -10.36 18.99 -10.54
CA GLN A 65 -10.13 19.10 -9.10
C GLN A 65 -10.94 18.09 -8.27
N ALA A 66 -12.24 17.92 -8.57
CA ALA A 66 -13.09 16.98 -7.85
C ALA A 66 -12.60 15.51 -7.97
N TYR A 67 -12.13 15.11 -9.15
CA TYR A 67 -11.56 13.77 -9.37
C TYR A 67 -10.25 13.58 -8.61
N ARG A 68 -9.39 14.61 -8.57
CA ARG A 68 -8.12 14.58 -7.82
C ARG A 68 -8.34 14.50 -6.31
N ALA A 69 -9.33 15.22 -5.78
CA ALA A 69 -9.74 15.12 -4.38
C ALA A 69 -10.24 13.71 -4.04
N ARG A 70 -11.13 13.14 -4.88
CA ARG A 70 -11.61 11.77 -4.69
C ARG A 70 -10.50 10.72 -4.79
N LEU A 71 -9.54 10.93 -5.70
CA LEU A 71 -8.36 10.07 -5.85
C LEU A 71 -7.51 10.08 -4.57
N PHE A 72 -7.29 11.26 -3.98
CA PHE A 72 -6.62 11.40 -2.70
C PHE A 72 -7.33 10.62 -1.58
N ASP A 73 -8.65 10.75 -1.46
CA ASP A 73 -9.42 10.06 -0.42
C ASP A 73 -9.35 8.53 -0.54
N ILE A 74 -9.45 7.99 -1.76
CA ILE A 74 -9.31 6.55 -2.01
C ILE A 74 -7.91 6.09 -1.64
N ARG A 75 -6.88 6.82 -2.06
CA ARG A 75 -5.49 6.50 -1.74
C ARG A 75 -5.22 6.54 -0.25
N LYS A 76 -5.74 7.54 0.46
CA LYS A 76 -5.65 7.62 1.93
C LYS A 76 -6.24 6.38 2.60
N LYS A 77 -7.39 5.88 2.12
CA LYS A 77 -7.99 4.63 2.62
C LYS A 77 -7.11 3.40 2.32
N ILE A 78 -6.55 3.31 1.11
CA ILE A 78 -5.60 2.24 0.73
C ILE A 78 -4.40 2.25 1.68
N TYR A 79 -3.81 3.42 1.96
CA TYR A 79 -2.66 3.51 2.84
C TYR A 79 -2.96 3.13 4.28
N ASN A 80 -4.10 3.56 4.82
CA ASN A 80 -4.49 3.17 6.19
C ASN A 80 -4.63 1.64 6.28
N LEU A 81 -5.31 1.01 5.32
CA LEU A 81 -5.43 -0.45 5.25
C LEU A 81 -4.08 -1.14 5.06
N ALA A 82 -3.18 -0.55 4.26
CA ALA A 82 -1.84 -1.08 4.07
C ALA A 82 -1.03 -1.03 5.37
N ILE A 83 -1.11 0.05 6.15
CA ILE A 83 -0.44 0.15 7.45
C ILE A 83 -0.99 -0.91 8.41
N ASP A 84 -2.30 -1.07 8.51
CA ASP A 84 -2.93 -2.11 9.33
C ASP A 84 -2.50 -3.51 8.88
N HIS A 85 -2.41 -3.73 7.56
CA HIS A 85 -1.88 -4.96 6.98
C HIS A 85 -0.42 -5.18 7.37
N GLY A 86 0.43 -4.14 7.31
CA GLY A 86 1.83 -4.19 7.73
C GLY A 86 1.99 -4.59 9.20
N PHE A 87 1.16 -4.06 10.11
CA PHE A 87 1.17 -4.48 11.52
C PHE A 87 0.86 -5.97 11.67
N LEU A 88 -0.14 -6.48 10.95
CA LEU A 88 -0.48 -7.92 10.95
C LEU A 88 0.64 -8.78 10.37
N ILE A 89 1.35 -8.30 9.34
CA ILE A 89 2.56 -8.95 8.82
C ILE A 89 3.65 -9.00 9.89
N GLY A 90 3.84 -7.93 10.66
CA GLY A 90 4.77 -7.88 11.78
C GLY A 90 4.49 -8.95 12.83
N TYR A 91 3.22 -9.13 13.20
CA TYR A 91 2.82 -10.21 14.11
C TYR A 91 3.01 -11.59 13.51
N LEU A 92 2.57 -11.79 12.26
CA LEU A 92 2.69 -13.08 11.59
C LEU A 92 4.15 -13.50 11.42
N ARG A 93 5.05 -12.54 11.21
CA ARG A 93 6.48 -12.80 11.05
C ARG A 93 7.12 -13.42 12.30
N ALA A 94 6.61 -13.10 13.50
CA ALA A 94 7.10 -13.71 14.74
C ALA A 94 6.80 -15.21 14.82
N ASP A 95 5.73 -15.65 14.14
CA ASP A 95 5.28 -17.05 14.13
C ASP A 95 5.74 -17.81 12.86
N ASP A 96 5.69 -17.15 11.69
CA ASP A 96 6.00 -17.71 10.37
C ASP A 96 6.48 -16.61 9.39
N GLU A 97 7.80 -16.44 9.29
CA GLU A 97 8.44 -15.46 8.39
C GLU A 97 8.12 -15.72 6.91
N HIS A 98 8.01 -16.99 6.50
CA HIS A 98 7.75 -17.33 5.11
C HIS A 98 6.34 -16.91 4.71
N LEU A 99 5.35 -17.29 5.52
CA LEU A 99 3.96 -16.93 5.28
C LEU A 99 3.77 -15.41 5.32
N ALA A 100 4.39 -14.71 6.30
CA ALA A 100 4.40 -13.25 6.34
C ALA A 100 5.00 -12.62 5.07
N THR A 101 6.08 -13.19 4.53
CA THR A 101 6.70 -12.70 3.29
C THR A 101 5.77 -12.84 2.08
N VAL A 102 5.11 -14.00 1.94
CA VAL A 102 4.17 -14.28 0.86
C VAL A 102 2.99 -13.31 0.90
N HIS A 103 2.41 -13.11 2.09
CA HIS A 103 1.28 -12.19 2.25
C HIS A 103 1.66 -10.72 2.08
N ASN A 104 2.90 -10.30 2.41
CA ASN A 104 3.32 -8.90 2.25
C ASN A 104 3.63 -8.51 0.79
N LEU A 105 4.00 -9.48 -0.06
CA LEU A 105 4.51 -9.21 -1.40
C LEU A 105 3.56 -8.38 -2.29
N PRO A 106 2.25 -8.71 -2.41
CA PRO A 106 1.34 -7.97 -3.28
C PRO A 106 1.17 -6.50 -2.84
N VAL A 107 0.96 -6.26 -1.54
CA VAL A 107 0.81 -4.90 -1.00
C VAL A 107 2.11 -4.10 -1.19
N TYR A 108 3.26 -4.71 -0.93
CA TYR A 108 4.56 -4.07 -1.12
C TYR A 108 4.78 -3.61 -2.58
N HIS A 109 4.48 -4.46 -3.56
CA HIS A 109 4.57 -4.09 -4.99
C HIS A 109 3.56 -3.01 -5.38
N ALA A 110 2.34 -3.08 -4.87
CA ALA A 110 1.35 -2.04 -5.10
C ALA A 110 1.82 -0.68 -4.56
N MET A 111 2.45 -0.65 -3.39
CA MET A 111 3.02 0.57 -2.80
C MET A 111 4.17 1.14 -3.65
N LEU A 112 5.07 0.30 -4.17
CA LEU A 112 6.14 0.75 -5.08
C LEU A 112 5.57 1.42 -6.34
N LYS A 113 4.63 0.75 -7.02
CA LYS A 113 3.98 1.32 -8.22
C LYS A 113 3.29 2.65 -7.92
N ARG A 114 2.67 2.75 -6.74
CA ARG A 114 1.98 3.97 -6.31
C ARG A 114 2.94 5.10 -5.98
N LEU A 115 4.12 4.81 -5.44
CA LEU A 115 5.18 5.80 -5.22
C LEU A 115 5.62 6.44 -6.54
N GLU A 116 5.91 5.62 -7.55
CA GLU A 116 6.30 6.11 -8.88
C GLU A 116 5.20 6.96 -9.51
N GLN A 117 3.95 6.53 -9.36
CA GLN A 117 2.79 7.27 -9.86
C GLN A 117 2.64 8.63 -9.16
N LEU A 118 2.77 8.69 -7.83
CA LEU A 118 2.71 9.94 -7.08
C LEU A 118 3.81 10.92 -7.48
N HIS A 119 5.03 10.46 -7.74
CA HIS A 119 6.09 11.33 -8.24
C HIS A 119 5.81 11.87 -9.65
N ARG A 120 5.15 11.10 -10.52
CA ARG A 120 4.70 11.62 -11.82
C ARG A 120 3.66 12.72 -11.64
N GLU A 121 2.72 12.54 -10.73
CA GLU A 121 1.66 13.51 -10.43
C GLU A 121 2.22 14.79 -9.78
N GLU A 122 3.12 14.65 -8.80
CA GLU A 122 3.84 15.77 -8.18
C GLU A 122 4.51 16.66 -9.22
N ARG A 123 5.24 16.06 -10.18
CA ARG A 123 5.84 16.81 -11.29
C ARG A 123 4.79 17.50 -12.17
N ALA A 124 3.67 16.84 -12.46
CA ALA A 124 2.59 17.45 -13.25
C ALA A 124 1.99 18.67 -12.54
N TYR A 125 1.74 18.59 -11.23
CA TYR A 125 1.26 19.74 -10.46
C TYR A 125 2.27 20.89 -10.41
N LEU A 126 3.57 20.59 -10.27
CA LEU A 126 4.62 21.61 -10.23
C LEU A 126 4.76 22.36 -11.56
N LEU A 127 4.58 21.67 -12.70
CA LEU A 127 4.57 22.29 -14.02
C LEU A 127 3.35 23.23 -14.21
N GLU A 128 2.18 22.82 -13.72
CA GLU A 128 0.95 23.64 -13.77
C GLU A 128 0.94 24.78 -12.73
N LEU A 129 1.68 24.67 -11.62
CA LEU A 129 1.78 25.71 -10.59
C LEU A 129 2.37 27.02 -11.14
N GLY A 130 3.23 26.93 -12.16
CA GLY A 130 3.72 28.10 -12.90
C GLY A 130 2.63 28.87 -13.67
N ALA A 131 1.46 28.24 -13.89
CA ALA A 131 0.33 28.80 -14.64
C ALA A 131 -0.94 29.03 -13.79
N THR A 132 -1.14 28.30 -12.68
CA THR A 132 -2.37 28.36 -11.86
C THR A 132 -2.09 28.20 -10.34
N GLY A 133 -2.24 29.29 -9.59
CA GLY A 133 -1.88 29.40 -8.16
C GLY A 133 -2.74 28.61 -7.15
N ALA A 134 -2.32 28.70 -5.88
CA ALA A 134 -2.90 28.22 -4.59
C ALA A 134 -3.52 26.80 -4.52
N TRP A 135 -4.43 26.41 -5.41
CA TRP A 135 -5.13 25.11 -5.36
C TRP A 135 -4.23 23.95 -5.77
N ASN A 136 -3.33 24.16 -6.72
CA ASN A 136 -2.32 23.17 -7.05
C ASN A 136 -1.33 22.97 -5.89
N LYS A 137 -1.11 23.99 -5.04
CA LYS A 137 -0.32 23.84 -3.81
C LYS A 137 -0.96 22.83 -2.85
N TYR A 138 -2.27 22.90 -2.64
CA TYR A 138 -3.00 21.93 -1.81
C TYR A 138 -2.86 20.49 -2.33
N HIS A 139 -2.95 20.30 -3.65
CA HIS A 139 -2.78 18.98 -4.25
C HIS A 139 -1.33 18.47 -4.20
N ILE A 140 -0.34 19.36 -4.30
CA ILE A 140 1.07 19.02 -4.06
C ILE A 140 1.24 18.56 -2.60
N GLU A 141 0.75 19.32 -1.63
CA GLU A 141 0.83 18.96 -0.20
C GLU A 141 0.20 17.59 0.07
N ASN A 142 -0.96 17.32 -0.51
CA ASN A 142 -1.62 16.01 -0.45
C ASN A 142 -0.78 14.91 -1.09
N THR A 143 -0.18 15.17 -2.26
CA THR A 143 0.68 14.21 -2.96
C THR A 143 1.94 13.91 -2.15
N CYS A 144 2.62 14.94 -1.63
CA CYS A 144 3.78 14.79 -0.77
C CYS A 144 3.43 14.06 0.54
N TYR A 145 2.25 14.30 1.12
CA TYR A 145 1.76 13.54 2.26
C TYR A 145 1.64 12.05 1.94
N LEU A 146 1.03 11.69 0.80
CA LEU A 146 0.90 10.29 0.40
C LEU A 146 2.28 9.67 0.10
N ILE A 147 3.19 10.39 -0.57
CA ILE A 147 4.57 9.93 -0.81
C ILE A 147 5.25 9.55 0.51
N LYS A 148 5.20 10.43 1.51
CA LYS A 148 5.75 10.17 2.85
C LYS A 148 5.14 8.91 3.47
N LYS A 149 3.82 8.72 3.35
CA LYS A 149 3.14 7.52 3.87
C LYS A 149 3.54 6.23 3.16
N VAL A 150 3.72 6.28 1.84
CA VAL A 150 4.20 5.12 1.07
C VAL A 150 5.62 4.77 1.48
N MET A 151 6.50 5.76 1.55
CA MET A 151 7.89 5.56 1.96
C MET A 151 7.97 4.97 3.38
N GLN A 152 7.17 5.51 4.30
CA GLN A 152 7.04 4.99 5.66
C GLN A 152 6.66 3.50 5.67
N TYR A 153 5.67 3.10 4.86
CA TYR A 153 5.30 1.69 4.73
C TYR A 153 6.46 0.82 4.20
N LEU A 154 7.10 1.26 3.12
CA LEU A 154 8.17 0.52 2.46
C LEU A 154 9.41 0.34 3.36
N GLU A 155 9.67 1.31 4.25
CA GLU A 155 10.75 1.28 5.21
C GLU A 155 10.46 0.32 6.38
N TYR A 156 9.27 0.39 6.98
CA TYR A 156 8.90 -0.41 8.16
C TYR A 156 8.54 -1.85 7.82
N TYR A 157 7.98 -2.10 6.64
CA TYR A 157 7.52 -3.42 6.21
C TYR A 157 8.26 -3.90 4.96
N PRO A 158 9.60 -3.98 4.99
CA PRO A 158 10.37 -4.36 3.83
C PRO A 158 10.06 -5.81 3.46
N ASN A 159 9.95 -6.07 2.17
CA ASN A 159 9.98 -7.44 1.67
C ASN A 159 11.45 -7.91 1.65
N GLN A 160 11.83 -8.83 2.53
CA GLN A 160 13.23 -9.24 2.70
C GLN A 160 13.83 -9.88 1.43
N SER A 161 13.00 -10.42 0.53
CA SER A 161 13.44 -10.94 -0.77
C SER A 161 14.12 -9.87 -1.64
N TRP A 162 13.68 -8.61 -1.54
CA TRP A 162 14.27 -7.48 -2.27
C TRP A 162 15.64 -7.03 -1.74
N ARG A 163 15.93 -7.22 -0.44
CA ARG A 163 17.24 -6.87 0.15
C ARG A 163 18.35 -7.81 -0.30
N LYS A 164 18.04 -9.06 -0.68
CA LYS A 164 19.03 -10.01 -1.21
C LYS A 164 19.45 -9.67 -2.64
N CYS A 165 18.58 -9.07 -3.46
CA CYS A 165 18.91 -8.67 -4.83
C CYS A 165 19.79 -7.41 -4.94
N ARG A 166 19.79 -6.52 -3.94
CA ARG A 166 20.66 -5.31 -3.95
C ARG A 166 22.09 -5.52 -3.46
N LYS A 167 22.43 -6.68 -2.89
CA LYS A 167 23.82 -6.97 -2.47
C LYS A 167 24.70 -7.47 -3.64
N HIS A 168 24.16 -7.52 -4.85
CA HIS A 168 24.83 -8.02 -6.05
C HIS A 168 24.72 -7.07 -7.26
N GLN A 169 24.42 -5.78 -7.03
CA GLN A 169 24.48 -4.70 -8.01
C GLN A 169 25.40 -3.60 -7.49
#